data_AF-A0A2V6F0Q0-F1
#
_entry.id   AF-A0A2V6F0Q0-F1
#
_cell.length_a   1.000
_cell.length_b   1.000
_cell.length_c   1.000
_cell.angle_alpha   90.00
_cell.angle_beta   90.00
_cell.angle_gamma   90.00
#
_symmetry.space_group_name_H-M   'P 1'
#
loop_
_entity.id
_entity.type
_entity.pdbx_description
1 polymer ?
#
loop_
_entity_poly.entity_id
_entity_poly.type
_entity_poly.pdbx_seq_one_letter_code
_entity_poly.pdbx_strand_id
1 'polypeptide(L)'
;MSCSPSLPRSFSAPFSRADLRPVAIGDGLLVLGSAVRREYLKLPRDLATLARSFGITLPPQLQHDAAVLAFSIECTDRLLDAIPQADRRARFSAGVVSCLREEGLSKPERFRKTQEQFSDHLGAAKDDVTPELAGWLAQLKELAERHKVSDRFRQIVRELLSNSEQMRTTRNHRQFVDCAVKEGRWMVELLLLILDGFSTPQFRAFMRQLSAPANLADKLRDARRDFQ
;
A
#
# COMPACT_ATOMS: atom_id res chain seq x y z
N MET A 1 -5.12 -42.45 -19.51
CA MET A 1 -3.92 -41.73 -19.03
C MET A 1 -4.39 -40.54 -18.22
N SER A 2 -4.31 -40.65 -16.91
CA SER A 2 -4.82 -39.66 -15.95
C SER A 2 -3.71 -38.66 -15.63
N CYS A 3 -3.92 -37.38 -15.93
CA CYS A 3 -3.04 -36.29 -15.49
C CYS A 3 -3.58 -35.72 -14.18
N SER A 4 -2.84 -35.93 -13.09
CA SER A 4 -3.09 -35.30 -11.80
C SER A 4 -2.81 -33.79 -11.88
N PRO A 5 -3.67 -32.92 -11.31
CA PRO A 5 -3.34 -31.51 -11.16
C PRO A 5 -2.40 -31.35 -9.96
N SER A 6 -1.21 -30.81 -10.22
CA SER A 6 -0.27 -30.36 -9.20
C SER A 6 -0.88 -29.20 -8.40
N LEU A 7 -1.04 -29.41 -7.09
CA LEU A 7 -1.45 -28.42 -6.10
C LEU A 7 -0.50 -27.20 -6.10
N PRO A 8 -1.00 -25.97 -5.88
CA PRO A 8 -0.14 -24.83 -5.63
C PRO A 8 0.59 -25.02 -4.30
N ARG A 9 1.89 -24.69 -4.29
CA ARG A 9 2.77 -24.76 -3.12
C ARG A 9 2.13 -24.01 -1.95
N SER A 10 1.86 -24.75 -0.89
CA SER A 10 1.54 -24.23 0.42
C SER A 10 2.65 -23.28 0.89
N PHE A 11 2.28 -22.04 1.23
CA PHE A 11 3.13 -21.17 2.03
C PHE A 11 3.25 -21.79 3.43
N SER A 12 4.36 -22.49 3.66
CA SER A 12 4.71 -23.01 4.97
C SER A 12 6.21 -22.85 5.18
N ALA A 13 6.60 -21.69 5.69
CA ALA A 13 7.83 -21.54 6.45
C ALA A 13 7.69 -20.36 7.43
N PRO A 14 8.07 -20.51 8.72
CA PRO A 14 8.14 -19.40 9.65
C PRO A 14 9.28 -18.45 9.25
N PHE A 15 9.02 -17.16 9.34
CA PHE A 15 9.96 -16.06 9.02
C PHE A 15 11.35 -16.29 9.63
N SER A 16 12.37 -16.40 8.78
CA SER A 16 13.77 -16.35 9.20
C SER A 16 14.21 -14.87 9.26
N ARG A 17 14.96 -14.49 10.29
CA ARG A 17 15.55 -13.13 10.47
C ARG A 17 16.39 -12.65 9.27
N ALA A 18 16.72 -13.54 8.33
CA ALA A 18 17.56 -13.28 7.17
C ALA A 18 16.91 -12.44 6.05
N ASP A 19 15.58 -12.27 6.06
CA ASP A 19 14.86 -11.54 4.98
C ASP A 19 14.57 -10.06 5.29
N LEU A 20 14.93 -9.60 6.50
CA LEU A 20 14.73 -8.22 6.91
C LEU A 20 15.88 -7.34 6.40
N ARG A 21 15.56 -6.33 5.59
CA ARG A 21 16.53 -5.37 5.05
C ARG A 21 16.28 -3.97 5.60
N PRO A 22 17.25 -3.39 6.33
CA PRO A 22 17.16 -1.99 6.71
C PRO A 22 17.36 -1.10 5.48
N VAL A 23 16.46 -0.13 5.29
CA VAL A 23 16.57 0.92 4.29
C VAL A 23 16.55 2.27 5.00
N ALA A 24 17.62 3.04 4.83
CA ALA A 24 17.72 4.39 5.35
C ALA A 24 16.90 5.34 4.46
N ILE A 25 15.94 6.06 5.05
CA ILE A 25 15.12 7.07 4.37
C ILE A 25 15.04 8.31 5.25
N GLY A 26 15.57 9.43 4.75
CA GLY A 26 15.81 10.61 5.58
C GLY A 26 16.76 10.26 6.74
N ASP A 27 16.33 10.56 7.98
CA ASP A 27 17.07 10.25 9.21
C ASP A 27 16.56 8.95 9.89
N GLY A 28 15.62 8.24 9.27
CA GLY A 28 14.97 7.04 9.81
C GLY A 28 15.41 5.73 9.15
N LEU A 29 15.21 4.62 9.87
CA LEU A 29 15.46 3.26 9.38
C LEU A 29 14.12 2.52 9.21
N LEU A 30 13.80 2.13 7.98
CA LEU A 30 12.67 1.24 7.70
C LEU A 30 13.18 -0.19 7.56
N VAL A 31 12.54 -1.12 8.25
CA VAL A 31 12.85 -2.56 8.13
C VAL A 31 11.86 -3.17 7.14
N LEU A 32 12.37 -3.52 5.95
CA LEU A 32 11.58 -4.13 4.89
C LEU A 32 11.68 -5.64 4.97
N GLY A 33 10.56 -6.33 4.87
CA GLY A 33 10.52 -7.76 4.62
C GLY A 33 10.43 -8.04 3.12
N SER A 34 10.06 -9.28 2.79
CA SER A 34 9.93 -9.74 1.40
C SER A 34 8.65 -9.26 0.71
N ALA A 35 7.74 -8.58 1.43
CA ALA A 35 6.48 -8.14 0.84
C ALA A 35 6.60 -6.92 -0.09
N VAL A 36 7.65 -6.11 0.03
CA VAL A 36 7.89 -4.93 -0.83
C VAL A 36 8.83 -5.29 -1.99
N ARG A 37 8.37 -5.12 -3.24
CA ARG A 37 9.21 -5.32 -4.43
C ARG A 37 10.36 -4.30 -4.46
N ARG A 38 11.55 -4.75 -4.89
CA ARG A 38 12.77 -3.92 -4.95
C ARG A 38 12.62 -2.65 -5.80
N GLU A 39 11.74 -2.69 -6.80
CA GLU A 39 11.50 -1.54 -7.68
C GLU A 39 10.76 -0.38 -7.00
N TYR A 40 10.11 -0.61 -5.86
CA TYR A 40 9.46 0.43 -5.05
C TYR A 40 10.45 1.13 -4.11
N LEU A 41 11.65 0.56 -3.89
CA LEU A 41 12.66 1.13 -2.98
C LEU A 41 13.22 2.47 -3.45
N LYS A 42 13.17 2.74 -4.75
CA LYS A 42 13.62 4.02 -5.33
C LYS A 42 12.59 5.14 -5.18
N LEU A 43 11.31 4.81 -4.95
CA LEU A 43 10.23 5.81 -4.95
C LEU A 43 10.46 6.97 -3.98
N PRO A 44 10.96 6.75 -2.75
CA PRO A 44 11.21 7.86 -1.82
C PRO A 44 12.29 8.83 -2.35
N ARG A 45 13.36 8.29 -2.94
CA ARG A 45 14.44 9.08 -3.56
C ARG A 45 13.97 9.82 -4.83
N ASP A 46 13.19 9.13 -5.66
CA ASP A 46 12.64 9.67 -6.90
C ASP A 46 11.65 10.80 -6.60
N LEU A 47 10.80 10.64 -5.58
CA LEU A 47 9.89 11.67 -5.09
C LEU A 47 10.66 12.91 -4.60
N ALA A 48 11.70 12.74 -3.80
CA ALA A 48 12.52 13.86 -3.34
C ALA A 48 13.22 14.59 -4.51
N THR A 49 13.64 13.85 -5.54
CA THR A 49 14.23 14.43 -6.75
C THR A 49 13.20 15.18 -7.59
N LEU A 50 12.01 14.61 -7.74
CA LEU A 50 10.90 15.24 -8.43
C LEU A 50 10.48 16.52 -7.71
N ALA A 51 10.25 16.49 -6.39
CA ALA A 51 9.87 17.64 -5.58
C ALA A 51 10.86 18.80 -5.70
N ARG A 52 12.17 18.51 -5.70
CA ARG A 52 13.22 19.53 -5.90
C ARG A 52 13.10 20.28 -7.23
N SER A 53 12.62 19.61 -8.28
CA SER A 53 12.38 20.24 -9.59
C SER A 53 11.26 21.29 -9.55
N PHE A 54 10.43 21.29 -8.50
CA PHE A 54 9.39 22.27 -8.23
C PHE A 54 9.77 23.25 -7.10
N GLY A 55 11.05 23.30 -6.72
CA GLY A 55 11.55 24.16 -5.63
C GLY A 55 11.15 23.67 -4.23
N ILE A 56 10.74 22.40 -4.09
CA ILE A 56 10.34 21.82 -2.80
C ILE A 56 11.49 20.98 -2.24
N THR A 57 11.93 21.32 -1.03
CA THR A 57 12.84 20.48 -0.25
C THR A 57 12.02 19.68 0.76
N LEU A 58 11.88 18.38 0.54
CA LEU A 58 11.14 17.50 1.45
C LEU A 58 11.96 17.25 2.73
N PRO A 59 11.43 17.59 3.93
CA PRO A 59 12.05 17.21 5.19
C PRO A 59 12.23 15.69 5.30
N PRO A 60 13.25 15.22 6.05
CA PRO A 60 13.49 13.79 6.26
C PRO A 60 12.23 13.02 6.72
N GLN A 61 11.45 13.61 7.64
CA GLN A 61 10.21 13.00 8.12
C GLN A 61 9.16 12.81 7.01
N LEU A 62 9.05 13.74 6.07
CA LEU A 62 8.10 13.61 4.95
C LEU A 62 8.55 12.59 3.92
N GLN A 63 9.87 12.43 3.72
CA GLN A 63 10.39 11.37 2.87
C GLN A 63 10.09 9.99 3.49
N HIS A 64 10.27 9.87 4.81
CA HIS A 64 9.90 8.68 5.55
C HIS A 64 8.39 8.40 5.44
N ASP A 65 7.54 9.40 5.65
CA ASP A 65 6.09 9.25 5.58
C ASP A 65 5.60 8.84 4.19
N ALA A 66 6.16 9.44 3.13
CA ALA A 66 5.87 9.02 1.76
C ALA A 66 6.30 7.57 1.48
N ALA A 67 7.40 7.11 2.09
CA ALA A 67 7.84 5.72 1.98
C ALA A 67 6.91 4.76 2.72
N VAL A 68 6.49 5.11 3.94
CA VAL A 68 5.49 4.34 4.69
C VAL A 68 4.21 4.19 3.87
N LEU A 69 3.71 5.28 3.28
CA LEU A 69 2.54 5.23 2.39
C LEU A 69 2.75 4.27 1.22
N ALA A 70 3.85 4.44 0.47
CA ALA A 70 4.12 3.63 -0.72
C ALA A 70 4.25 2.13 -0.40
N PHE A 71 4.98 1.79 0.66
CA PHE A 71 5.19 0.40 1.07
C PHE A 71 3.93 -0.23 1.65
N SER A 72 3.11 0.55 2.36
CA SER A 72 1.82 0.08 2.85
C SER A 72 0.86 -0.24 1.70
N ILE A 73 0.83 0.60 0.65
CA ILE A 73 0.02 0.36 -0.55
C ILE A 73 0.48 -0.93 -1.24
N GLU A 74 1.78 -1.05 -1.56
CA GLU A 74 2.32 -2.24 -2.23
C GLU A 74 2.07 -3.53 -1.43
N CYS A 75 2.31 -3.52 -0.11
CA CYS A 75 2.06 -4.68 0.73
C CYS A 75 0.58 -5.07 0.75
N THR A 76 -0.31 -4.07 0.82
CA THR A 76 -1.75 -4.27 0.84
C THR A 76 -2.24 -4.85 -0.48
N ASP A 77 -1.81 -4.27 -1.60
CA ASP A 77 -2.22 -4.67 -2.96
C ASP A 77 -1.76 -6.10 -3.26
N ARG A 78 -0.49 -6.42 -2.96
CA ARG A 78 0.06 -7.77 -3.18
C ARG A 78 -0.66 -8.85 -2.38
N LEU A 79 -1.02 -8.54 -1.12
CA LEU A 79 -1.78 -9.48 -0.29
C LEU A 79 -3.22 -9.61 -0.79
N LEU A 80 -3.84 -8.51 -1.20
CA LEU A 80 -5.18 -8.52 -1.77
C LEU A 80 -5.25 -9.35 -3.07
N ASP A 81 -4.25 -9.23 -3.95
CA ASP A 81 -4.14 -9.99 -5.20
C ASP A 81 -3.86 -11.48 -4.98
N ALA A 82 -3.17 -11.82 -3.90
CA ALA A 82 -2.92 -13.21 -3.53
C ALA A 82 -4.17 -13.94 -3.01
N ILE A 83 -5.26 -13.23 -2.68
CA ILE A 83 -6.49 -13.80 -2.16
C ILE A 83 -7.46 -14.10 -3.32
N PRO A 84 -7.71 -15.38 -3.66
CA PRO A 84 -8.55 -15.72 -4.80
C PRO A 84 -10.05 -15.56 -4.52
N GLN A 85 -10.50 -15.76 -3.28
CA GLN A 85 -11.92 -15.69 -2.92
C GLN A 85 -12.38 -14.24 -2.68
N ALA A 86 -13.46 -13.82 -3.36
CA ALA A 86 -14.04 -12.49 -3.24
C ALA A 86 -14.43 -12.15 -1.79
N ASP A 87 -15.09 -13.06 -1.07
CA ASP A 87 -15.51 -12.84 0.32
C ASP A 87 -14.32 -12.67 1.28
N ARG A 88 -13.17 -13.27 0.97
CA ARG A 88 -11.94 -13.07 1.74
C ARG A 88 -11.30 -11.72 1.43
N ARG A 89 -11.28 -11.29 0.16
CA ARG A 89 -10.83 -9.95 -0.22
C ARG A 89 -11.69 -8.85 0.40
N ALA A 90 -13.00 -9.05 0.46
CA ALA A 90 -13.94 -8.13 1.10
C ALA A 90 -13.66 -8.00 2.60
N ARG A 91 -13.48 -9.13 3.31
CA ARG A 91 -13.10 -9.14 4.73
C ARG A 91 -11.74 -8.49 4.98
N PHE A 92 -10.73 -8.84 4.19
CA PHE A 92 -9.40 -8.24 4.25
C PHE A 92 -9.48 -6.71 4.08
N SER A 93 -10.19 -6.24 3.04
CA SER A 93 -10.37 -4.81 2.76
C SER A 93 -11.08 -4.08 3.91
N ALA A 94 -12.13 -4.68 4.47
CA ALA A 94 -12.84 -4.13 5.63
C ALA A 94 -11.94 -4.07 6.88
N GLY A 95 -11.10 -5.07 7.07
CA GLY A 95 -10.13 -5.11 8.16
C GLY A 95 -9.05 -4.03 8.03
N VAL A 96 -8.48 -3.83 6.83
CA VAL A 96 -7.53 -2.73 6.55
C VAL A 96 -8.15 -1.37 6.92
N VAL A 97 -9.39 -1.11 6.51
CA VAL A 97 -10.10 0.15 6.83
C VAL A 97 -10.37 0.28 8.33
N SER A 98 -10.70 -0.83 9.01
CA SER A 98 -10.95 -0.86 10.46
C SER A 98 -9.69 -0.57 11.27
N CYS A 99 -8.53 -1.11 10.87
CA CYS A 99 -7.25 -0.83 11.52
C CYS A 99 -6.90 0.67 11.51
N LEU A 100 -7.30 1.40 10.46
CA LEU A 100 -7.12 2.85 10.36
C LEU A 100 -8.15 3.66 11.17
N ARG A 101 -9.16 3.02 11.77
CA ARG A 101 -10.23 3.68 12.55
C ARG A 101 -9.96 3.68 14.06
N GLU A 102 -9.41 2.60 14.61
CA GLU A 102 -9.27 2.47 16.06
C GLU A 102 -8.44 3.63 16.65
N GLU A 103 -8.73 4.09 17.85
CA GLU A 103 -7.90 5.09 18.52
C GLU A 103 -6.83 4.39 19.38
N GLY A 104 -5.56 4.85 19.35
CA GLY A 104 -4.58 4.47 20.39
C GLY A 104 -3.76 3.18 20.21
N LEU A 105 -3.30 2.85 19.00
CA LEU A 105 -2.31 1.75 18.78
C LEU A 105 -0.84 2.18 18.98
N SER A 106 -0.62 3.36 19.58
CA SER A 106 0.60 4.17 19.56
C SER A 106 1.83 3.62 20.31
N LYS A 107 1.96 2.30 20.54
CA LYS A 107 3.14 1.73 21.22
C LYS A 107 3.73 0.49 20.52
N PRO A 108 5.06 0.50 20.24
CA PRO A 108 5.77 -0.61 19.61
C PRO A 108 5.85 -1.87 20.48
N GLU A 109 5.62 -1.81 21.80
CA GLU A 109 5.64 -3.02 22.64
C GLU A 109 4.42 -3.94 22.43
N ARG A 110 3.41 -3.50 21.68
CA ARG A 110 2.21 -4.30 21.39
C ARG A 110 2.35 -5.26 20.21
N PHE A 111 3.38 -5.19 19.36
CA PHE A 111 3.48 -5.94 18.08
C PHE A 111 3.10 -7.43 18.16
N ARG A 112 3.37 -8.11 19.28
CA ARG A 112 3.02 -9.53 19.46
C ARG A 112 1.56 -9.76 19.90
N LYS A 113 0.97 -8.84 20.67
CA LYS A 113 -0.48 -8.81 20.97
C LYS A 113 -1.30 -8.29 19.77
N THR A 114 -0.70 -7.43 18.97
CA THR A 114 -1.28 -6.86 17.74
C THR A 114 -1.59 -7.95 16.73
N GLN A 115 -0.78 -9.00 16.58
CA GLN A 115 -1.06 -10.07 15.61
C GLN A 115 -2.32 -10.88 15.94
N GLU A 116 -2.56 -11.22 17.21
CA GLU A 116 -3.78 -11.91 17.65
C GLU A 116 -4.99 -10.99 17.57
N GLN A 117 -4.88 -9.76 18.09
CA GLN A 117 -5.97 -8.77 18.02
C GLN A 117 -6.32 -8.36 16.58
N PHE A 118 -5.34 -8.24 15.69
CA PHE A 118 -5.55 -7.93 14.27
C PHE A 118 -6.15 -9.12 13.53
N SER A 119 -5.71 -10.35 13.81
CA SER A 119 -6.32 -11.54 13.20
C SER A 119 -7.81 -11.65 13.58
N ASP A 120 -8.13 -11.33 14.84
CA ASP A 120 -9.51 -11.32 15.34
C ASP A 120 -10.35 -10.18 14.73
N HIS A 121 -9.78 -8.99 14.53
CA HIS A 121 -10.49 -7.82 13.96
C HIS A 121 -10.62 -7.83 12.43
N LEU A 122 -9.67 -8.44 11.71
CA LEU A 122 -9.73 -8.53 10.24
C LEU A 122 -10.70 -9.59 9.75
N GLY A 123 -11.17 -10.51 10.60
CA GLY A 123 -12.03 -11.65 10.20
C GLY A 123 -11.44 -12.49 9.06
N ALA A 124 -10.17 -12.25 8.74
CA ALA A 124 -9.41 -12.93 7.73
C ALA A 124 -8.95 -14.26 8.32
N ALA A 125 -8.73 -15.27 7.50
CA ALA A 125 -8.03 -16.44 8.00
C ALA A 125 -6.71 -15.95 8.61
N LYS A 126 -6.30 -16.51 9.75
CA LYS A 126 -5.08 -16.14 10.50
C LYS A 126 -3.81 -16.09 9.61
N ASP A 127 -3.91 -16.63 8.41
CA ASP A 127 -2.89 -16.75 7.38
C ASP A 127 -2.83 -15.56 6.38
N ASP A 128 -3.84 -14.68 6.32
CA ASP A 128 -3.93 -13.63 5.28
C ASP A 128 -3.23 -12.32 5.65
N VAL A 129 -2.93 -12.10 6.94
CA VAL A 129 -2.33 -10.85 7.44
C VAL A 129 -0.94 -11.14 7.97
N THR A 130 0.06 -10.66 7.24
CA THR A 130 1.47 -10.84 7.63
C THR A 130 1.85 -9.87 8.76
N PRO A 131 2.82 -10.22 9.62
CA PRO A 131 3.38 -9.29 10.61
C PRO A 131 3.92 -8.01 9.97
N GLU A 132 4.44 -8.13 8.75
CA GLU A 132 4.92 -7.02 7.95
C GLU A 132 3.78 -6.04 7.59
N LEU A 133 2.65 -6.53 7.07
CA LEU A 133 1.48 -5.69 6.78
C LEU A 133 0.95 -5.02 8.06
N ALA A 134 0.88 -5.75 9.18
CA ALA A 134 0.44 -5.18 10.44
C ALA A 134 1.35 -4.01 10.89
N GLY A 135 2.68 -4.16 10.72
CA GLY A 135 3.64 -3.10 10.99
C GLY A 135 3.44 -1.88 10.09
N TRP A 136 3.21 -2.09 8.79
CA TRP A 136 2.92 -1.01 7.84
C TRP A 136 1.63 -0.28 8.16
N LEU A 137 0.54 -1.00 8.45
CA LEU A 137 -0.74 -0.38 8.80
C LEU A 137 -0.67 0.43 10.10
N ALA A 138 0.10 -0.04 11.09
CA ALA A 138 0.34 0.73 12.32
C ALA A 138 1.07 2.04 12.02
N GLN A 139 2.14 2.00 11.22
CA GLN A 139 2.86 3.21 10.81
C GLN A 139 1.99 4.14 9.94
N LEU A 140 1.15 3.57 9.06
CA LEU A 140 0.23 4.33 8.21
C LEU A 140 -0.81 5.09 9.04
N LYS A 141 -1.30 4.46 10.11
CA LYS A 141 -2.20 5.08 11.07
C LYS A 141 -1.52 6.23 11.82
N GLU A 142 -0.35 5.99 12.41
CA GLU A 142 0.42 7.02 13.10
C GLU A 142 0.73 8.22 12.19
N LEU A 143 1.05 7.94 10.92
CA LEU A 143 1.23 8.95 9.89
C LEU A 143 -0.05 9.76 9.68
N ALA A 144 -1.19 9.10 9.45
CA ALA A 144 -2.46 9.80 9.20
C ALA A 144 -2.90 10.68 10.40
N GLU A 145 -2.66 10.20 11.63
CA GLU A 145 -2.87 10.95 12.87
C GLU A 145 -1.93 12.15 12.97
N ARG A 146 -0.63 11.96 12.71
CA ARG A 146 0.39 13.04 12.76
C ARG A 146 0.07 14.19 11.82
N HIS A 147 -0.39 13.86 10.61
CA HIS A 147 -0.79 14.83 9.59
C HIS A 147 -2.22 15.35 9.80
N LYS A 148 -2.97 14.84 10.78
CA LYS A 148 -4.36 15.21 11.08
C LYS A 148 -5.31 15.00 9.90
N VAL A 149 -5.07 13.94 9.12
CA VAL A 149 -5.82 13.60 7.90
C VAL A 149 -6.61 12.29 8.00
N SER A 150 -6.68 11.67 9.19
CA SER A 150 -7.25 10.33 9.41
C SER A 150 -8.59 10.08 8.71
N ASP A 151 -9.54 11.01 8.81
CA ASP A 151 -10.86 10.84 8.21
C ASP A 151 -10.83 10.80 6.68
N ARG A 152 -10.18 11.80 6.08
CA ARG A 152 -10.06 11.90 4.62
C ARG A 152 -9.19 10.78 4.07
N PHE A 153 -8.10 10.47 4.76
CA PHE A 153 -7.19 9.37 4.42
C PHE A 153 -7.94 8.04 4.35
N ARG A 154 -8.68 7.69 5.41
CA ARG A 154 -9.50 6.47 5.49
C ARG A 154 -10.59 6.43 4.42
N GLN A 155 -11.20 7.57 4.10
CA GLN A 155 -12.17 7.64 3.00
C GLN A 155 -11.52 7.25 1.67
N ILE A 156 -10.33 7.79 1.36
CA ILE A 156 -9.63 7.47 0.12
C ILE A 156 -9.18 6.01 0.09
N VAL A 157 -8.66 5.46 1.20
CA VAL A 157 -8.30 4.03 1.29
C VAL A 157 -9.50 3.12 0.99
N ARG A 158 -10.68 3.45 1.53
CA ARG A 158 -11.91 2.72 1.24
C ARG A 158 -12.28 2.77 -0.24
N GLU A 159 -12.16 3.93 -0.87
CA GLU A 159 -12.42 4.11 -2.30
C GLU A 159 -11.42 3.33 -3.17
N LEU A 160 -10.14 3.29 -2.78
CA LEU A 160 -9.10 2.51 -3.46
C LEU A 160 -9.42 1.02 -3.43
N LEU A 161 -9.73 0.47 -2.25
CA LEU A 161 -10.03 -0.95 -2.09
C LEU A 161 -11.30 -1.35 -2.86
N SER A 162 -12.34 -0.53 -2.81
CA SER A 162 -13.57 -0.72 -3.59
C SER A 162 -13.30 -0.69 -5.10
N ASN A 163 -12.52 0.30 -5.56
CA ASN A 163 -12.14 0.43 -6.96
C ASN A 163 -11.27 -0.74 -7.45
N SER A 164 -10.35 -1.23 -6.62
CA SER A 164 -9.51 -2.40 -6.92
C SER A 164 -10.37 -3.64 -7.19
N GLU A 165 -11.42 -3.89 -6.38
CA GLU A 165 -12.32 -5.02 -6.62
C GLU A 165 -13.18 -4.85 -7.88
N GLN A 166 -13.64 -3.63 -8.17
CA GLN A 166 -14.34 -3.34 -9.42
C GLN A 166 -13.43 -3.59 -10.64
N MET A 167 -12.17 -3.15 -10.56
CA MET A 167 -11.17 -3.35 -11.62
C MET A 167 -10.85 -4.83 -11.81
N ARG A 168 -10.76 -5.61 -10.73
CA ARG A 168 -10.46 -7.05 -10.75
C ARG A 168 -11.56 -7.88 -11.41
N THR A 169 -12.81 -7.45 -11.31
CA THR A 169 -13.98 -8.23 -11.75
C THR A 169 -14.54 -7.79 -13.11
N THR A 170 -14.19 -6.59 -13.58
CA THR A 170 -14.72 -6.10 -14.86
C THR A 170 -14.13 -6.87 -16.06
N ARG A 171 -14.98 -7.14 -17.04
CA ARG A 171 -14.58 -7.67 -18.37
C ARG A 171 -14.61 -6.59 -19.45
N ASN A 172 -14.93 -5.35 -19.08
CA ASN A 172 -15.04 -4.24 -20.01
C ASN A 172 -13.74 -3.42 -19.98
N HIS A 173 -13.02 -3.39 -21.10
CA HIS A 173 -11.74 -2.67 -21.21
C HIS A 173 -11.85 -1.19 -20.84
N ARG A 174 -12.93 -0.51 -21.22
CA ARG A 174 -13.12 0.90 -20.87
C ARG A 174 -13.29 1.07 -19.37
N GLN A 175 -14.08 0.22 -18.73
CA GLN A 175 -14.23 0.24 -17.27
C GLN A 175 -12.93 -0.08 -16.55
N PHE A 176 -12.13 -1.02 -17.06
CA PHE A 176 -10.80 -1.31 -16.52
C PHE A 176 -9.90 -0.07 -16.57
N VAL A 177 -9.83 0.61 -17.73
CA VAL A 177 -9.07 1.86 -17.88
C VAL A 177 -9.58 2.95 -16.94
N ASP A 178 -10.89 3.14 -16.85
CA ASP A 178 -11.50 4.12 -15.94
C ASP A 178 -11.15 3.84 -14.47
N CYS A 179 -11.18 2.57 -14.06
CA CYS A 179 -10.75 2.14 -12.72
C CYS A 179 -9.25 2.37 -12.49
N ALA A 180 -8.39 2.03 -13.45
CA ALA A 180 -6.95 2.28 -13.34
C ALA A 180 -6.64 3.77 -13.23
N VAL A 181 -7.35 4.62 -13.99
CA VAL A 181 -7.24 6.07 -13.89
C VAL A 181 -7.70 6.58 -12.52
N LYS A 182 -8.83 6.06 -12.01
CA LYS A 182 -9.38 6.42 -10.69
C LYS A 182 -8.42 6.03 -9.56
N GLU A 183 -7.82 4.85 -9.64
CA GLU A 183 -6.83 4.36 -8.67
C GLU A 183 -5.60 5.27 -8.61
N GLY A 184 -5.00 5.59 -9.76
CA GLY A 184 -3.84 6.48 -9.84
C GLY A 184 -4.12 7.85 -9.21
N ARG A 185 -5.30 8.43 -9.49
CA ARG A 185 -5.73 9.69 -8.88
C ARG A 185 -5.81 9.59 -7.37
N TRP A 186 -6.42 8.53 -6.84
CA TRP A 186 -6.54 8.36 -5.39
C TRP A 186 -5.20 8.16 -4.69
N MET A 187 -4.28 7.41 -5.29
CA MET A 187 -2.92 7.26 -4.74
C MET A 187 -2.19 8.61 -4.66
N VAL A 188 -2.33 9.46 -5.68
CA VAL A 188 -1.78 10.82 -5.64
C VAL A 188 -2.47 11.69 -4.59
N GLU A 189 -3.79 11.62 -4.43
CA GLU A 189 -4.47 12.38 -3.38
C GLU A 189 -4.04 11.93 -1.98
N LEU A 190 -3.78 10.64 -1.73
CA LEU A 190 -3.18 10.18 -0.46
C LEU A 190 -1.82 10.83 -0.22
N LEU A 191 -0.95 10.84 -1.23
CA LEU A 191 0.37 11.47 -1.13
C LEU A 191 0.24 12.99 -0.87
N LEU A 192 -0.67 13.67 -1.56
CA LEU A 192 -0.87 15.11 -1.42
C LEU A 192 -1.52 15.52 -0.09
N LEU A 193 -2.22 14.62 0.60
CA LEU A 193 -2.66 14.84 1.98
C LEU A 193 -1.49 14.89 2.95
N ILE A 194 -0.47 14.07 2.73
CA ILE A 194 0.73 13.99 3.59
C ILE A 194 1.68 15.15 3.29
N LEU A 195 1.76 15.55 2.01
CA LEU A 195 2.57 16.68 1.57
C LEU A 195 1.85 18.03 1.75
N ASP A 196 0.77 18.08 2.51
CA ASP A 196 0.06 19.33 2.76
C ASP A 196 0.94 20.34 3.49
N GLY A 197 0.82 21.63 3.14
CA GLY A 197 1.71 22.69 3.64
C GLY A 197 3.13 22.71 3.04
N PHE A 198 3.60 21.63 2.39
CA PHE A 198 4.92 21.58 1.72
C PHE A 198 4.85 21.60 0.19
N SER A 199 3.72 21.16 -0.37
CA SER A 199 3.53 21.10 -1.82
C SER A 199 3.03 22.41 -2.40
N THR A 200 3.60 22.79 -3.54
CA THR A 200 3.19 23.97 -4.32
C THR A 200 1.99 23.68 -5.23
N PRO A 201 1.22 24.70 -5.66
CA PRO A 201 0.14 24.51 -6.63
C PRO A 201 0.60 23.84 -7.93
N GLN A 202 1.79 24.20 -8.44
CA GLN A 202 2.39 23.64 -9.64
C GLN A 202 2.71 22.15 -9.45
N PHE A 203 3.31 21.78 -8.32
CA PHE A 203 3.60 20.38 -7.99
C PHE A 203 2.32 19.56 -7.86
N ARG A 204 1.29 20.07 -7.18
CA ARG A 204 -0.02 19.41 -7.06
C ARG A 204 -0.69 19.20 -8.41
N ALA A 205 -0.67 20.21 -9.27
CA ALA A 205 -1.22 20.12 -10.62
C ALA A 205 -0.47 19.07 -11.45
N PHE A 206 0.86 19.07 -11.41
CA PHE A 206 1.69 18.08 -12.08
C PHE A 206 1.38 16.67 -11.60
N MET A 207 1.38 16.41 -10.29
CA MET A 207 1.13 15.09 -9.73
C MET A 207 -0.26 14.57 -10.13
N ARG A 208 -1.29 15.43 -10.12
CA ARG A 208 -2.64 15.09 -10.57
C ARG A 208 -2.69 14.74 -12.05
N GLN A 209 -1.97 15.48 -12.90
CA GLN A 209 -1.88 15.18 -14.34
C GLN A 209 -1.13 13.87 -14.61
N LEU A 210 -0.06 13.61 -13.85
CA LEU A 210 0.76 12.40 -13.98
C LEU A 210 0.03 11.13 -13.49
N SER A 211 -0.87 11.27 -12.51
CA SER A 211 -1.51 10.15 -11.82
C SER A 211 -2.10 9.07 -12.73
N ALA A 212 -2.89 9.48 -13.72
CA ALA A 212 -3.59 8.61 -14.65
C ALA A 212 -2.64 7.87 -15.62
N PRO A 213 -1.79 8.56 -16.41
CA PRO A 213 -0.88 7.88 -17.31
C PRO A 213 0.15 7.01 -16.58
N ALA A 214 0.63 7.43 -15.41
CA ALA A 214 1.59 6.64 -14.62
C ALA A 214 0.98 5.31 -14.16
N ASN A 215 -0.24 5.33 -13.59
CA ASN A 215 -0.87 4.11 -13.12
C ASN A 215 -1.24 3.17 -14.28
N LEU A 216 -1.69 3.72 -15.41
CA LEU A 216 -2.01 2.89 -16.57
C LEU A 216 -0.76 2.21 -17.15
N ALA A 217 0.37 2.94 -17.23
CA ALA A 217 1.64 2.37 -17.67
C ALA A 217 2.13 1.25 -16.73
N ASP A 218 1.91 1.41 -15.42
CA ASP A 218 2.23 0.40 -14.42
C ASP A 218 1.41 -0.89 -14.62
N LYS A 219 0.08 -0.78 -14.76
CA LYS A 219 -0.79 -1.93 -15.02
C LYS A 219 -0.44 -2.65 -16.33
N LEU A 220 -0.09 -1.93 -17.38
CA LEU A 220 0.37 -2.54 -18.64
C LEU A 220 1.71 -3.28 -18.49
N ARG A 221 2.61 -2.74 -17.67
CA ARG A 221 3.89 -3.37 -17.36
C ARG A 221 3.71 -4.63 -16.55
N ASP A 222 2.81 -4.63 -15.57
CA ASP A 222 2.53 -5.80 -14.75
C ASP A 222 1.80 -6.89 -15.55
N ALA A 223 0.81 -6.53 -16.37
CA ALA A 223 0.16 -7.48 -17.27
C ALA A 223 1.16 -8.19 -18.20
N ARG A 224 2.18 -7.48 -18.71
CA ARG A 224 3.23 -8.10 -19.53
C ARG A 224 3.98 -9.22 -18.80
N ARG A 225 4.15 -9.12 -17.47
CA ARG A 225 4.86 -10.12 -16.67
C ARG A 225 4.01 -11.37 -16.42
N ASP A 226 2.68 -11.26 -16.46
CA ASP A 226 1.76 -12.39 -16.27
C ASP A 226 1.61 -13.29 -17.51
N PHE A 227 2.03 -12.80 -18.69
CA PHE A 227 2.00 -13.56 -19.96
C PHE A 227 3.37 -14.11 -20.39
N GLN A 228 4.37 -14.13 -19.49
CA GLN A 228 5.69 -14.73 -19.69
C GLN A 228 5.80 -16.06 -18.96
#